data_AF-A0A7V9ZN19-F1
#
_entry.id   AF-A0A7V9ZN19-F1
#
_cell.length_a   1.000
_cell.length_b   1.000
_cell.length_c   1.000
_cell.angle_alpha   90.00
_cell.angle_beta   90.00
_cell.angle_gamma   90.00
#
_symmetry.space_group_name_H-M   'P 1'
#
loop_
_entity.id
_entity.type
_entity.pdbx_description
1 polymer ?
#
loop_
_entity_poly.entity_id
_entity_poly.type
_entity_poly.pdbx_seq_one_letter_code
_entity_poly.pdbx_strand_id
1 'polypeptide(L)'
;MFNISLYGNKISEFLPPIYTVGAATLCLLGAYTVKWLICNPYKNASCLDTENGLITNGQGEYVLFRNDNNHIEKSVFEKAYRIFVQYSPEQIASRSKDAEKEYACRYETIRKKVNKIDPALEVAFIPRTLYELTYIENCIQEDLNNKSTCPIMTPSIHNIYFANDKEGLDAFIKKTKEERMCWHALPFKNVMPENKNCGGDPDIVYRDDVIDIAYRLNKDIVNRLSPKPGGLTYSELAAHVDTSIQFLTSFYKKTECGEIKRGVCKNQKKTCNDTTIYINGDDVGPTAHFGSENLFNTHDRMGVWNDRQMQVIKSANKLDCSKVAQTSVLLHRGAKISLDNAYGCKTNKVHSLSFGTGLFVGCFWDQGATPFRYMTEFNTAYSITVPLNELKSAPFYVPPSHAIPQLLGKGESFHARTLAWKGVEPKEINMGNLCAMGGNVNEHLQSEIPEHELKRKFKLYKANAILLK
;
A
#
# COMPACT_ATOMS: atom_id res chain seq x y z
N MET A 1 -10.91 -45.60 -41.67
CA MET A 1 -11.72 -45.15 -42.82
C MET A 1 -12.37 -43.82 -42.46
N PHE A 2 -11.87 -42.70 -43.00
CA PHE A 2 -12.64 -41.73 -43.80
C PHE A 2 -11.68 -40.64 -44.30
N ASN A 3 -11.85 -40.32 -45.58
CA ASN A 3 -11.08 -39.41 -46.43
C ASN A 3 -11.14 -37.94 -45.98
N ILE A 4 -10.03 -37.21 -46.16
CA ILE A 4 -10.06 -35.81 -46.59
C ILE A 4 -8.96 -35.60 -47.64
N SER A 5 -9.38 -35.42 -48.88
CA SER A 5 -8.60 -34.87 -49.99
C SER A 5 -9.12 -33.48 -50.36
N LEU A 6 -8.29 -32.73 -51.09
CA LEU A 6 -8.56 -31.47 -51.81
C LEU A 6 -8.29 -30.21 -50.98
N TYR A 7 -7.17 -29.54 -51.21
CA TYR A 7 -6.96 -28.63 -52.34
C TYR A 7 -5.49 -28.23 -52.40
N GLY A 8 -4.83 -28.60 -53.49
CA GLY A 8 -3.50 -28.15 -53.85
C GLY A 8 -3.54 -27.39 -55.16
N ASN A 9 -2.66 -26.39 -55.23
CA ASN A 9 -2.09 -25.72 -56.41
C ASN A 9 -2.53 -24.30 -56.76
N LYS A 10 -1.48 -23.55 -57.12
CA LYS A 10 -1.39 -22.26 -57.85
C LYS A 10 -1.39 -20.98 -57.02
N ILE A 11 -0.25 -20.68 -56.40
CA ILE A 11 0.35 -19.33 -56.41
C ILE A 11 1.89 -19.50 -56.45
N SER A 12 2.46 -19.64 -57.64
CA SER A 12 3.91 -19.60 -57.84
C SER A 12 4.24 -19.06 -59.23
N GLU A 13 3.81 -17.84 -59.52
CA GLU A 13 4.26 -17.04 -60.66
C GLU A 13 3.91 -15.59 -60.32
N PHE A 14 4.87 -14.67 -60.47
CA PHE A 14 4.85 -13.24 -60.09
C PHE A 14 5.31 -12.86 -58.68
N LEU A 15 6.59 -13.09 -58.34
CA LEU A 15 7.37 -12.12 -57.53
C LEU A 15 8.87 -12.17 -57.93
N PRO A 16 9.56 -11.02 -58.06
CA PRO A 16 11.00 -10.99 -58.35
C PRO A 16 11.84 -11.39 -57.11
N PRO A 17 13.09 -11.85 -57.29
CA PRO A 17 13.93 -12.35 -56.22
C PRO A 17 14.54 -11.18 -55.44
N ILE A 18 13.87 -10.76 -54.37
CA ILE A 18 14.39 -9.73 -53.46
C ILE A 18 14.25 -10.23 -52.01
N TYR A 19 15.41 -10.38 -51.35
CA TYR A 19 15.67 -10.67 -49.92
C TYR A 19 15.37 -12.07 -49.35
N THR A 20 16.24 -13.04 -49.65
CA THR A 20 16.37 -14.30 -48.88
C THR A 20 17.17 -14.19 -47.58
N VAL A 21 17.58 -12.99 -47.17
CA VAL A 21 18.33 -12.75 -45.91
C VAL A 21 17.44 -12.23 -44.76
N GLY A 22 16.18 -11.87 -45.04
CA GLY A 22 15.25 -11.33 -44.03
C GLY A 22 14.38 -12.38 -43.31
N ALA A 23 14.03 -13.48 -43.97
CA ALA A 23 13.04 -14.44 -43.46
C ALA A 23 13.58 -15.33 -42.33
N ALA A 24 14.86 -15.72 -42.37
CA ALA A 24 15.47 -16.51 -41.30
C ALA A 24 15.62 -15.69 -40.00
N THR A 25 15.93 -14.40 -40.11
CA THR A 25 16.04 -13.49 -38.95
C THR A 25 14.65 -13.18 -38.36
N LEU A 26 13.60 -13.05 -39.18
CA LEU A 26 12.22 -12.89 -38.69
C LEU A 26 11.65 -14.18 -38.07
N CYS A 27 11.97 -15.36 -38.59
CA CYS A 27 11.56 -16.62 -37.97
C CYS A 27 12.34 -16.93 -36.68
N LEU A 28 13.62 -16.54 -36.57
CA LEU A 28 14.39 -16.66 -35.32
C LEU A 28 13.93 -15.63 -34.27
N LEU A 29 13.69 -14.37 -34.64
CA LEU A 29 13.12 -13.37 -33.74
C LEU A 29 11.69 -13.74 -33.32
N GLY A 30 10.89 -14.28 -34.24
CA GLY A 30 9.55 -14.80 -33.99
C GLY A 30 9.53 -16.03 -33.08
N ALA A 31 10.43 -16.99 -33.29
CA ALA A 31 10.54 -18.17 -32.42
C ALA A 31 11.06 -17.83 -31.01
N TYR A 32 11.97 -16.84 -30.87
CA TYR A 32 12.42 -16.37 -29.56
C TYR A 32 11.35 -15.56 -28.83
N THR A 33 10.57 -14.71 -29.52
CA THR A 33 9.44 -13.99 -28.91
C THR A 33 8.30 -14.93 -28.53
N VAL A 34 8.01 -15.95 -29.35
CA VAL A 34 6.97 -16.95 -29.05
C VAL A 34 7.38 -17.87 -27.91
N LYS A 35 8.66 -18.26 -27.79
CA LYS A 35 9.15 -19.05 -26.65
C LYS A 35 9.18 -18.26 -25.33
N TRP A 36 9.41 -16.95 -25.40
CA TRP A 36 9.33 -16.04 -24.23
C TRP A 36 7.89 -15.79 -23.76
N LEU A 37 6.91 -15.88 -24.66
CA LEU A 37 5.48 -15.69 -24.35
C LEU A 37 4.76 -16.95 -23.85
N ILE A 38 5.29 -18.16 -24.12
CA ILE A 38 4.58 -19.43 -23.85
C ILE A 38 4.92 -20.06 -22.48
N CYS A 39 5.99 -19.63 -21.81
CA CYS A 39 6.28 -20.04 -20.43
C CYS A 39 6.02 -18.84 -19.51
N ASN A 40 4.94 -18.91 -18.72
CA ASN A 40 4.46 -17.85 -17.82
C ASN A 40 5.64 -17.11 -17.10
N PRO A 41 6.04 -15.90 -17.53
CA PRO A 41 7.33 -15.30 -17.16
C PRO A 41 7.34 -14.62 -15.79
N TYR A 42 6.20 -14.61 -15.09
CA TYR A 42 6.09 -13.92 -13.81
C TYR A 42 6.83 -14.69 -12.73
N LYS A 43 7.72 -13.99 -12.01
CA LYS A 43 8.32 -14.54 -10.79
C LYS A 43 7.26 -14.63 -9.71
N ASN A 44 7.14 -15.80 -9.07
CA ASN A 44 6.29 -15.94 -7.89
C ASN A 44 7.06 -15.45 -6.65
N ALA A 45 6.40 -14.70 -5.77
CA ALA A 45 7.00 -14.23 -4.52
C ALA A 45 7.51 -15.38 -3.64
N SER A 46 6.88 -16.57 -3.72
CA SER A 46 7.32 -17.77 -3.01
C SER A 46 8.74 -18.21 -3.39
N CYS A 47 9.19 -17.92 -4.61
CA CYS A 47 10.51 -18.28 -5.14
C CYS A 47 11.60 -17.25 -4.81
N LEU A 48 11.29 -16.18 -4.08
CA LEU A 48 12.29 -15.17 -3.74
C LEU A 48 13.20 -15.66 -2.62
N ASP A 49 14.50 -15.44 -2.80
CA ASP A 49 15.48 -15.63 -1.74
C ASP A 49 15.27 -14.53 -0.69
N THR A 50 14.93 -14.96 0.53
CA THR A 50 15.13 -14.15 1.72
C THR A 50 16.54 -14.36 2.22
N GLU A 51 17.14 -13.34 2.82
CA GLU A 51 18.44 -13.54 3.47
C GLU A 51 18.30 -14.55 4.60
N ASN A 52 19.23 -15.51 4.69
CA ASN A 52 19.28 -16.48 5.79
C ASN A 52 19.74 -15.84 7.13
N GLY A 53 19.91 -14.52 7.15
CA GLY A 53 20.40 -13.74 8.28
C GLY A 53 19.37 -12.74 8.81
N LEU A 54 19.87 -11.74 9.54
CA LEU A 54 19.06 -10.63 10.05
C LEU A 54 18.66 -9.72 8.89
N ILE A 55 17.37 -9.39 8.81
CA ILE A 55 16.83 -8.45 7.84
C ILE A 55 17.03 -7.04 8.39
N THR A 56 17.87 -6.26 7.72
CA THR A 56 18.17 -4.87 8.12
C THR A 56 17.60 -3.84 7.15
N ASN A 57 17.11 -4.27 5.99
CA ASN A 57 16.63 -3.39 4.93
C ASN A 57 15.59 -4.07 4.02
N GLY A 58 14.80 -3.24 3.33
CA GLY A 58 13.68 -3.65 2.48
C GLY A 58 12.58 -2.59 2.46
N GLN A 59 11.40 -2.97 1.97
CA GLN A 59 10.22 -2.08 1.98
C GLN A 59 9.54 -2.13 3.33
N GLY A 60 9.70 -1.07 4.12
CA GLY A 60 9.24 -1.04 5.50
C GLY A 60 9.87 0.08 6.30
N GLU A 61 9.63 0.00 7.61
CA GLU A 61 9.94 1.04 8.58
C GLU A 61 10.94 0.57 9.62
N TYR A 62 11.54 1.52 10.35
CA TYR A 62 12.41 1.21 11.48
C TYR A 62 11.70 1.47 12.79
N VAL A 63 11.94 0.58 13.75
CA VAL A 63 11.58 0.79 15.15
C VAL A 63 12.82 1.04 15.99
N LEU A 64 12.66 1.87 17.01
CA LEU A 64 13.66 2.30 17.97
C LEU A 64 13.46 1.57 19.29
N PHE A 65 14.53 0.98 19.83
CA PHE A 65 14.51 0.30 21.13
C PHE A 65 15.83 0.48 21.89
N ARG A 66 15.87 0.07 23.16
CA ARG A 66 17.09 0.00 23.96
C ARG A 66 17.28 -1.43 24.47
N ASN A 67 18.52 -1.89 24.55
CA ASN A 67 18.84 -3.23 25.06
C ASN A 67 18.63 -3.37 26.58
N ASP A 68 18.63 -2.25 27.29
CA ASP A 68 18.42 -2.19 28.74
C ASP A 68 16.93 -2.16 29.13
N ASN A 69 16.02 -2.28 28.16
CA ASN A 69 14.56 -2.18 28.31
C ASN A 69 14.09 -0.87 28.97
N ASN A 70 14.93 0.17 29.00
CA ASN A 70 14.55 1.45 29.55
C ASN A 70 13.54 2.16 28.64
N HIS A 71 12.68 2.96 29.27
CA HIS A 71 11.72 3.80 28.57
C HIS A 71 12.43 4.79 27.63
N ILE A 72 11.97 4.86 26.37
CA ILE A 72 12.41 5.88 25.43
C ILE A 72 11.43 7.05 25.52
N GLU A 73 11.91 8.21 25.94
CA GLU A 73 11.13 9.45 25.98
C GLU A 73 10.61 9.82 24.58
N LYS A 74 9.39 10.35 24.51
CA LYS A 74 8.76 10.75 23.24
C LYS A 74 9.61 11.74 22.45
N SER A 75 10.27 12.68 23.13
CA SER A 75 11.15 13.69 22.51
C SER A 75 12.43 13.08 21.91
N VAL A 76 12.92 11.97 22.45
CA VAL A 76 14.05 11.20 21.90
C VAL A 76 13.57 10.43 20.67
N PHE A 77 12.43 9.74 20.78
CA PHE A 77 11.82 9.04 19.66
C PHE A 77 11.54 9.97 18.48
N GLU A 78 11.00 11.17 18.71
CA GLU A 78 10.71 12.13 17.64
C GLU A 78 11.95 12.46 16.80
N LYS A 79 13.10 12.69 17.46
CA LYS A 79 14.37 12.94 16.77
C LYS A 79 14.78 11.77 15.88
N ALA A 80 14.62 10.54 16.38
CA ALA A 80 14.91 9.33 15.61
C ALA A 80 13.91 9.12 14.46
N TYR A 81 12.61 9.34 14.71
CA TYR A 81 11.57 9.22 13.71
C TYR A 81 11.78 10.19 12.53
N ARG A 82 12.25 11.41 12.80
CA ARG A 82 12.65 12.35 11.72
C ARG A 82 13.79 11.79 10.84
N ILE A 83 14.72 11.04 11.43
CA ILE A 83 15.75 10.30 10.67
C ILE A 83 15.09 9.19 9.84
N PHE A 84 14.18 8.40 10.43
CA PHE A 84 13.51 7.31 9.70
C PHE A 84 12.78 7.83 8.45
N VAL A 85 12.03 8.92 8.59
CA VAL A 85 11.34 9.60 7.49
C VAL A 85 12.33 10.10 6.43
N GLN A 86 13.41 10.80 6.83
CA GLN A 86 14.42 11.32 5.89
C GLN A 86 15.09 10.23 5.03
N TYR A 87 15.12 9.00 5.55
CA TYR A 87 15.72 7.84 4.93
C TYR A 87 14.66 6.82 4.46
N SER A 88 13.39 7.21 4.26
CA SER A 88 12.44 6.35 3.57
C SER A 88 12.88 6.11 2.12
N PRO A 89 12.51 4.99 1.48
CA PRO A 89 12.86 4.71 0.08
C PRO A 89 12.51 5.87 -0.86
N GLU A 90 11.31 6.43 -0.70
CA GLU A 90 10.76 7.48 -1.54
C GLU A 90 11.48 8.81 -1.33
N GLN A 91 11.84 9.12 -0.07
CA GLN A 91 12.61 10.32 0.28
C GLN A 91 14.06 10.24 -0.21
N ILE A 92 14.69 9.06 -0.17
CA ILE A 92 16.02 8.85 -0.77
C ILE A 92 15.96 9.02 -2.28
N ALA A 93 14.99 8.37 -2.94
CA ALA A 93 14.86 8.40 -4.39
C ALA A 93 14.53 9.80 -4.94
N SER A 94 13.78 10.62 -4.19
CA SER A 94 13.48 11.99 -4.60
C SER A 94 14.73 12.90 -4.55
N ARG A 95 15.51 12.84 -3.46
CA ARG A 95 16.63 13.78 -3.21
C ARG A 95 17.99 13.33 -3.72
N SER A 96 18.24 12.02 -3.80
CA SER A 96 19.57 11.49 -4.12
C SER A 96 19.77 11.30 -5.62
N LYS A 97 20.99 11.59 -6.10
CA LYS A 97 21.42 11.22 -7.47
C LYS A 97 21.93 9.78 -7.54
N ASP A 98 22.31 9.21 -6.39
CA ASP A 98 22.82 7.85 -6.22
C ASP A 98 21.96 7.13 -5.19
N ALA A 99 20.64 7.11 -5.47
CA ALA A 99 19.63 6.59 -4.56
C ALA A 99 19.88 5.12 -4.21
N GLU A 100 20.36 4.32 -5.17
CA GLU A 100 20.69 2.91 -4.97
C GLU A 100 21.79 2.71 -3.93
N LYS A 101 22.91 3.44 -4.03
CA LYS A 101 24.00 3.37 -3.06
C LYS A 101 23.59 3.87 -1.68
N GLU A 102 22.88 4.99 -1.63
CA GLU A 102 22.41 5.54 -0.35
C GLU A 102 21.43 4.58 0.33
N TYR A 103 20.55 3.95 -0.44
CA TYR A 103 19.59 2.99 0.05
C TYR A 103 20.22 1.66 0.48
N ALA A 104 21.24 1.17 -0.25
CA ALA A 104 22.01 -0.01 0.16
C ALA A 104 22.67 0.19 1.55
N CYS A 105 23.06 1.42 1.87
CA CYS A 105 23.64 1.79 3.17
C CYS A 105 22.60 2.37 4.15
N ARG A 106 21.30 2.24 3.89
CA ARG A 106 20.21 2.86 4.66
C ARG A 106 20.27 2.49 6.14
N TYR A 107 20.37 1.20 6.44
CA TYR A 107 20.44 0.70 7.83
C TYR A 107 21.59 1.32 8.62
N GLU A 108 22.82 1.19 8.11
CA GLU A 108 24.01 1.69 8.82
C GLU A 108 23.99 3.21 8.97
N THR A 109 23.44 3.91 7.98
CA THR A 109 23.28 5.36 8.05
C THR A 109 22.28 5.78 9.12
N ILE A 110 21.11 5.12 9.18
CA ILE A 110 20.10 5.37 10.21
C ILE A 110 20.67 5.05 11.59
N ARG A 111 21.23 3.86 11.77
CA ARG A 111 21.83 3.43 13.04
C ARG A 111 22.90 4.40 13.52
N LYS A 112 23.84 4.78 12.66
CA LYS A 112 24.88 5.78 12.98
C LYS A 112 24.30 7.12 13.41
N LYS A 113 23.20 7.58 12.80
CA LYS A 113 22.55 8.85 13.16
C LYS A 113 21.75 8.75 14.46
N VAL A 114 21.08 7.63 14.70
CA VAL A 114 20.36 7.36 15.95
C VAL A 114 21.33 7.26 17.12
N ASN A 115 22.47 6.58 16.96
CA ASN A 115 23.48 6.46 18.02
C ASN A 115 24.12 7.80 18.41
N LYS A 116 24.00 8.84 17.56
CA LYS A 116 24.40 10.22 17.91
C LYS A 116 23.37 10.94 18.78
N ILE A 117 22.10 10.51 18.77
CA ILE A 117 21.07 11.02 19.66
C ILE A 117 21.31 10.45 21.06
N ASP A 118 21.47 9.13 21.15
CA ASP A 118 21.82 8.40 22.37
C ASP A 118 22.51 7.08 21.97
N PRO A 119 23.76 6.82 22.40
CA PRO A 119 24.49 5.59 22.06
C PRO A 119 23.86 4.29 22.54
N ALA A 120 22.92 4.32 23.49
CA ALA A 120 22.20 3.14 23.98
C ALA A 120 21.00 2.73 23.10
N LEU A 121 20.63 3.59 22.14
CA LEU A 121 19.55 3.29 21.20
C LEU A 121 20.00 2.32 20.12
N GLU A 122 19.11 1.42 19.73
CA GLU A 122 19.26 0.52 18.59
C GLU A 122 18.03 0.62 17.68
N VAL A 123 18.18 0.13 16.45
CA VAL A 123 17.11 0.13 15.44
C VAL A 123 16.95 -1.25 14.80
N ALA A 124 15.71 -1.61 14.50
CA ALA A 124 15.35 -2.83 13.79
C ALA A 124 14.41 -2.52 12.62
N PHE A 125 14.62 -3.19 11.49
CA PHE A 125 13.76 -3.08 10.32
C PHE A 125 12.50 -3.94 10.49
N ILE A 126 11.35 -3.37 10.16
CA ILE A 126 10.04 -4.01 10.17
C ILE A 126 9.44 -3.92 8.76
N PRO A 127 9.11 -5.05 8.11
CA PRO A 127 8.51 -5.03 6.78
C PRO A 127 7.17 -4.30 6.80
N ARG A 128 6.88 -3.57 5.72
CA ARG A 128 5.72 -2.69 5.60
C ARG A 128 4.41 -3.42 5.90
N THR A 129 4.26 -4.63 5.39
CA THR A 129 3.09 -5.48 5.63
C THR A 129 2.86 -5.74 7.12
N LEU A 130 3.89 -6.13 7.88
CA LEU A 130 3.77 -6.38 9.33
C LEU A 130 3.51 -5.09 10.12
N TYR A 131 4.14 -3.99 9.72
CA TYR A 131 3.94 -2.67 10.34
C TYR A 131 2.47 -2.22 10.21
N GLU A 132 1.89 -2.34 9.02
CA GLU A 132 0.48 -2.02 8.75
C GLU A 132 -0.48 -2.97 9.49
N LEU A 133 -0.21 -4.28 9.49
CA LEU A 133 -1.01 -5.26 10.24
C LEU A 133 -1.07 -4.95 11.73
N THR A 134 0.08 -4.66 12.34
CA THR A 134 0.15 -4.35 13.78
C THR A 134 -0.69 -3.12 14.12
N TYR A 135 -0.66 -2.09 13.26
CA TYR A 135 -1.50 -0.91 13.44
C TYR A 135 -3.00 -1.22 13.29
N ILE A 136 -3.37 -1.98 12.26
CA ILE A 136 -4.75 -2.42 12.01
C ILE A 136 -5.31 -3.20 13.22
N GLU A 137 -4.53 -4.12 13.78
CA GLU A 137 -4.93 -4.88 14.96
C GLU A 137 -5.19 -3.99 16.17
N ASN A 138 -4.33 -3.01 16.41
CA ASN A 138 -4.50 -2.09 17.52
C ASN A 138 -5.78 -1.26 17.40
N CYS A 139 -6.13 -0.82 16.20
CA CYS A 139 -7.41 -0.19 15.92
C CYS A 139 -8.60 -1.12 16.21
N ILE A 140 -8.56 -2.36 15.71
CA ILE A 140 -9.63 -3.34 15.92
C ILE A 140 -9.77 -3.69 17.42
N GLN A 141 -8.65 -3.86 18.12
CA GLN A 141 -8.63 -4.18 19.53
C GLN A 141 -9.17 -3.03 20.39
N GLU A 142 -8.85 -1.78 20.05
CA GLU A 142 -9.46 -0.61 20.68
C GLU A 142 -10.98 -0.63 20.54
N ASP A 143 -11.51 -0.87 19.34
CA ASP A 143 -12.94 -0.88 19.09
C ASP A 143 -13.64 -2.06 19.79
N LEU A 144 -12.98 -3.22 19.85
CA LEU A 144 -13.43 -4.38 20.64
C LEU A 144 -13.52 -4.03 22.13
N ASN A 145 -12.49 -3.39 22.68
CA ASN A 145 -12.45 -3.00 24.09
C ASN A 145 -13.53 -1.96 24.44
N ASN A 146 -13.81 -1.05 23.49
CA ASN A 146 -14.85 -0.03 23.64
C ASN A 146 -16.24 -0.50 23.20
N LYS A 147 -16.39 -1.75 22.75
CA LYS A 147 -17.64 -2.34 22.22
C LYS A 147 -18.31 -1.47 21.15
N SER A 148 -17.55 -0.66 20.42
CA SER A 148 -18.03 0.32 19.45
C SER A 148 -16.90 0.74 18.52
N THR A 149 -17.23 1.02 17.26
CA THR A 149 -16.31 1.70 16.34
C THR A 149 -15.93 3.06 16.90
N CYS A 150 -14.70 3.51 16.62
CA CYS A 150 -14.30 4.85 17.01
C CYS A 150 -15.19 5.90 16.32
N PRO A 151 -15.84 6.82 17.07
CA PRO A 151 -16.77 7.77 16.47
C PRO A 151 -16.09 8.84 15.61
N ILE A 152 -14.76 9.00 15.73
CA ILE A 152 -13.95 9.82 14.80
C ILE A 152 -14.02 9.26 13.37
N MET A 153 -14.28 7.95 13.22
CA MET A 153 -14.35 7.26 11.94
C MET A 153 -15.73 7.35 11.27
N THR A 154 -16.72 8.01 11.87
CA THR A 154 -18.08 8.08 11.33
C THR A 154 -18.28 9.40 10.59
N PRO A 155 -18.25 9.43 9.23
CA PRO A 155 -18.29 10.68 8.46
C PRO A 155 -19.57 11.50 8.68
N SER A 156 -20.68 10.80 8.95
CA SER A 156 -21.96 11.44 9.26
C SER A 156 -21.92 12.22 10.57
N ILE A 157 -21.11 11.82 11.56
CA ILE A 157 -20.96 12.62 12.79
C ILE A 157 -20.36 13.99 12.46
N HIS A 158 -19.34 14.02 11.62
CA HIS A 158 -18.67 15.27 11.23
C HIS A 158 -19.61 16.18 10.43
N ASN A 159 -20.39 15.62 9.51
CA ASN A 159 -21.25 16.40 8.62
C ASN A 159 -22.60 16.79 9.25
N ILE A 160 -23.12 16.03 10.22
CA ILE A 160 -24.44 16.29 10.80
C ILE A 160 -24.32 17.17 12.05
N TYR A 161 -23.40 16.84 12.96
CA TYR A 161 -23.33 17.52 14.25
C TYR A 161 -22.38 18.71 14.26
N PHE A 162 -21.38 18.72 13.38
CA PHE A 162 -20.28 19.68 13.43
C PHE A 162 -20.03 20.45 12.13
N ALA A 163 -20.97 20.43 11.16
CA ALA A 163 -20.78 21.06 9.85
C ALA A 163 -20.30 22.52 9.93
N ASN A 164 -20.75 23.26 10.96
CA ASN A 164 -20.41 24.67 11.18
C ASN A 164 -19.73 24.92 12.53
N ASP A 165 -19.35 23.87 13.26
CA ASP A 165 -18.78 23.97 14.61
C ASP A 165 -17.41 23.28 14.68
N LYS A 166 -16.39 23.99 14.21
CA LYS A 166 -15.02 23.49 14.19
C LYS A 166 -14.45 23.30 15.60
N GLU A 167 -14.72 24.22 16.52
CA GLU A 167 -14.24 24.15 17.89
C GLU A 167 -14.85 22.97 18.65
N GLY A 168 -16.16 22.74 18.48
CA GLY A 168 -16.84 21.57 19.03
C GLY A 168 -16.33 20.26 18.45
N LEU A 169 -16.02 20.22 17.15
CA LEU A 169 -15.40 19.05 16.51
C LEU A 169 -14.01 18.77 17.11
N ASP A 170 -13.16 19.79 17.21
CA ASP A 170 -11.81 19.67 17.75
C ASP A 170 -11.83 19.23 19.22
N ALA A 171 -12.75 19.79 20.02
CA ALA A 171 -12.97 19.39 21.41
C ALA A 171 -13.47 17.94 21.53
N PHE A 172 -14.42 17.53 20.68
CA PHE A 172 -14.93 16.17 20.60
C PHE A 172 -13.83 15.17 20.26
N ILE A 173 -13.00 15.49 19.26
CA ILE A 173 -11.89 14.65 18.83
C ILE A 173 -10.84 14.54 19.93
N LYS A 174 -10.46 15.68 20.54
CA LYS A 174 -9.51 15.70 21.66
C LYS A 174 -9.99 14.82 22.80
N LYS A 175 -11.25 15.00 23.23
CA LYS A 175 -11.88 14.20 24.27
C LYS A 175 -11.88 12.71 23.91
N THR A 176 -12.29 12.36 22.70
CA THR A 176 -12.32 10.95 22.24
C THR A 176 -10.92 10.34 22.23
N LYS A 177 -9.90 11.09 21.79
CA LYS A 177 -8.50 10.65 21.80
C LYS A 177 -8.00 10.38 23.22
N GLU A 178 -8.33 11.27 24.17
CA GLU A 178 -7.96 11.14 25.58
C GLU A 178 -8.67 9.95 26.25
N GLU A 179 -9.98 9.80 26.04
CA GLU A 179 -10.80 8.75 26.66
C GLU A 179 -10.48 7.35 26.13
N ARG A 180 -10.30 7.20 24.81
CA ARG A 180 -10.07 5.88 24.19
C ARG A 180 -8.59 5.52 24.06
N MET A 181 -7.67 6.46 24.33
CA MET A 181 -6.29 6.39 23.84
C MET A 181 -6.29 6.04 22.36
N CYS A 182 -7.01 6.83 21.57
CA CYS A 182 -7.45 6.39 20.25
C CYS A 182 -6.27 6.14 19.29
N TRP A 183 -6.24 4.97 18.65
CA TRP A 183 -5.35 4.64 17.53
C TRP A 183 -5.84 5.24 16.23
N HIS A 184 -7.16 5.40 16.08
CA HIS A 184 -7.78 5.98 14.90
C HIS A 184 -7.44 7.46 14.81
N ALA A 185 -6.48 7.79 13.95
CA ALA A 185 -6.26 9.17 13.60
C ALA A 185 -7.48 9.72 12.87
N LEU A 186 -7.68 11.03 12.96
CA LEU A 186 -8.50 11.72 11.97
C LEU A 186 -7.98 11.38 10.58
N PRO A 187 -8.86 11.39 9.56
CA PRO A 187 -8.35 11.43 8.20
C PRO A 187 -7.41 12.62 8.15
N PHE A 188 -6.28 12.43 7.50
CA PHE A 188 -5.59 13.56 6.91
C PHE A 188 -6.52 14.09 5.80
N LYS A 189 -7.64 14.74 6.21
CA LYS A 189 -8.36 15.66 5.36
C LYS A 189 -7.28 16.63 5.00
N ASN A 190 -6.79 16.48 3.77
CA ASN A 190 -6.18 17.53 2.99
C ASN A 190 -6.05 18.78 3.83
N VAL A 191 -4.90 18.93 4.49
CA VAL A 191 -4.35 20.25 4.76
C VAL A 191 -4.03 20.78 3.37
N MET A 192 -5.08 21.02 2.59
CA MET A 192 -5.08 21.90 1.46
C MET A 192 -5.40 23.20 2.17
N PRO A 193 -4.42 24.08 2.40
CA PRO A 193 -4.76 25.50 2.39
C PRO A 193 -5.68 25.69 1.19
N GLU A 194 -6.75 26.46 1.33
CA GLU A 194 -7.74 26.72 0.26
C GLU A 194 -7.11 27.24 -1.06
N ASN A 195 -5.78 27.42 -1.13
CA ASN A 195 -5.02 27.92 -2.24
C ASN A 195 -3.63 27.27 -2.48
N LYS A 196 -3.32 26.03 -2.03
CA LYS A 196 -2.01 25.41 -2.37
C LYS A 196 -2.11 24.02 -2.98
N ASN A 197 -1.34 23.84 -4.06
CA ASN A 197 -1.21 22.69 -4.94
C ASN A 197 -1.21 21.35 -4.21
N CYS A 198 -1.85 20.36 -4.83
CA CYS A 198 -2.18 19.05 -4.28
C CYS A 198 -1.00 18.07 -4.15
N GLY A 199 0.23 18.59 -4.04
CA GLY A 199 1.32 17.80 -3.48
C GLY A 199 1.01 17.63 -2.00
N GLY A 200 0.86 16.37 -1.54
CA GLY A 200 0.64 16.10 -0.12
C GLY A 200 1.63 16.92 0.71
N ASP A 201 1.13 17.58 1.76
CA ASP A 201 1.95 18.40 2.64
C ASP A 201 3.17 17.56 3.07
N PRO A 202 4.39 17.89 2.63
CA PRO A 202 5.58 17.10 2.97
C PRO A 202 5.81 17.10 4.47
N ASP A 203 5.24 18.05 5.21
CA ASP A 203 5.30 18.15 6.66
C ASP A 203 4.21 17.32 7.37
N ILE A 204 3.31 16.66 6.63
CA ILE A 204 2.27 15.80 7.21
C ILE A 204 2.89 14.69 8.06
N VAL A 205 4.04 14.17 7.64
CA VAL A 205 4.83 13.15 8.34
C VAL A 205 5.35 13.65 9.70
N TYR A 206 5.42 14.98 9.90
CA TYR A 206 5.93 15.63 11.11
C TYR A 206 4.84 16.24 11.98
N ARG A 207 3.55 16.00 11.69
CA ARG A 207 2.47 16.40 12.58
C ARG A 207 2.56 15.65 13.91
N ASP A 208 2.22 16.33 14.99
CA ASP A 208 2.28 15.78 16.35
C ASP A 208 1.43 14.51 16.52
N ASP A 209 0.29 14.42 15.83
CA ASP A 209 -0.59 13.25 15.88
C ASP A 209 -0.02 12.05 15.10
N VAL A 210 0.69 12.28 13.99
CA VAL A 210 1.45 11.24 13.29
C VAL A 210 2.59 10.72 14.15
N ILE A 211 3.36 11.62 14.77
CA ILE A 211 4.48 11.27 15.64
C ILE A 211 3.97 10.50 16.87
N ASP A 212 2.85 10.90 17.46
CA ASP A 212 2.25 10.20 18.59
C ASP A 212 1.87 8.76 18.25
N ILE A 213 1.21 8.56 17.11
CA ILE A 213 0.84 7.23 16.61
C ILE A 213 2.09 6.40 16.31
N ALA A 214 3.09 6.99 15.63
CA ALA A 214 4.34 6.32 15.34
C ALA A 214 5.05 5.87 16.62
N TYR A 215 5.06 6.71 17.66
CA TYR A 215 5.67 6.41 18.95
C TYR A 215 4.96 5.26 19.68
N ARG A 216 3.63 5.27 19.69
CA ARG A 216 2.84 4.20 20.31
C ARG A 216 2.98 2.89 19.55
N LEU A 217 2.93 2.95 18.22
CA LEU A 217 3.11 1.77 17.36
C LEU A 217 4.53 1.20 17.51
N ASN A 218 5.54 2.06 17.61
CA ASN A 218 6.91 1.65 17.91
C ASN A 218 6.99 0.84 19.21
N LYS A 219 6.38 1.34 20.31
CA LYS A 219 6.34 0.61 21.59
C LYS A 219 5.65 -0.74 21.46
N ASP A 220 4.50 -0.79 20.81
CA ASP A 220 3.74 -2.02 20.63
C ASP A 220 4.52 -3.05 19.80
N ILE A 221 5.14 -2.64 18.69
CA ILE A 221 6.00 -3.50 17.88
C ILE A 221 7.21 -3.99 18.69
N VAL A 222 7.90 -3.11 19.40
CA VAL A 222 9.06 -3.50 20.23
C VAL A 222 8.65 -4.51 21.30
N ASN A 223 7.51 -4.31 21.96
CA ASN A 223 7.00 -5.24 22.97
C ASN A 223 6.63 -6.60 22.36
N ARG A 224 5.98 -6.61 21.19
CA ARG A 224 5.54 -7.85 20.52
C ARG A 224 6.70 -8.63 19.93
N LEU A 225 7.65 -7.96 19.28
CA LEU A 225 8.73 -8.59 18.53
C LEU A 225 10.00 -8.80 19.34
N SER A 226 10.19 -8.03 20.43
CA SER A 226 11.42 -8.04 21.24
C SER A 226 12.70 -8.03 20.39
N PRO A 227 12.88 -7.02 19.52
CA PRO A 227 14.00 -6.97 18.57
C PRO A 227 15.35 -6.98 19.29
N LYS A 228 16.37 -7.53 18.62
CA LYS A 228 17.74 -7.60 19.11
C LYS A 228 18.64 -6.66 18.32
N PRO A 229 19.83 -6.28 18.84
CA PRO A 229 20.84 -5.58 18.05
C PRO A 229 21.10 -6.28 16.72
N GLY A 230 21.06 -5.53 15.62
CA GLY A 230 21.19 -6.08 14.27
C GLY A 230 19.86 -6.47 13.60
N GLY A 231 18.73 -6.51 14.31
CA GLY A 231 17.41 -6.74 13.72
C GLY A 231 16.81 -8.12 14.01
N LEU A 232 15.98 -8.59 13.09
CA LEU A 232 15.19 -9.83 13.19
C LEU A 232 15.41 -10.69 11.95
N THR A 233 15.36 -12.01 12.09
CA THR A 233 15.34 -12.94 10.97
C THR A 233 13.99 -12.92 10.26
N TYR A 234 13.95 -13.36 8.99
CA TYR A 234 12.68 -13.50 8.29
C TYR A 234 11.71 -14.49 8.98
N SER A 235 12.22 -15.57 9.58
CA SER A 235 11.39 -16.53 10.32
C SER A 235 10.69 -15.91 11.52
N GLU A 236 11.37 -15.02 12.27
CA GLU A 236 10.77 -14.30 13.39
C GLU A 236 9.66 -13.37 12.88
N LEU A 237 9.96 -12.55 11.85
CA LEU A 237 8.98 -11.66 11.23
C LEU A 237 7.75 -12.41 10.69
N ALA A 238 7.96 -13.55 10.02
CA ALA A 238 6.90 -14.37 9.46
C ALA A 238 5.99 -14.98 10.55
N ALA A 239 6.53 -15.40 11.69
CA ALA A 239 5.74 -15.92 12.81
C ALA A 239 4.78 -14.86 13.38
N HIS A 240 5.21 -13.60 13.42
CA HIS A 240 4.35 -12.50 13.84
C HIS A 240 3.27 -12.19 12.80
N VAL A 241 3.58 -12.24 11.51
CA VAL A 241 2.56 -12.14 10.45
C VAL A 241 1.54 -13.28 10.56
N ASP A 242 1.96 -14.50 10.88
CA ASP A 242 1.04 -15.62 11.11
C ASP A 242 0.10 -15.37 12.30
N THR A 243 0.62 -14.78 13.38
CA THR A 243 -0.18 -14.35 14.54
C THR A 243 -1.21 -13.30 14.13
N SER A 244 -0.80 -12.30 13.35
CA SER A 244 -1.69 -11.27 12.81
C SER A 244 -2.79 -11.84 11.91
N ILE A 245 -2.45 -12.78 11.03
CA ILE A 245 -3.40 -13.48 10.18
C ILE A 245 -4.41 -14.26 11.02
N GLN A 246 -3.96 -14.95 12.07
CA GLN A 246 -4.85 -15.68 12.98
C GLN A 246 -5.81 -14.74 13.71
N PHE A 247 -5.33 -13.58 14.16
CA PHE A 247 -6.18 -12.55 14.77
C PHE A 247 -7.27 -12.09 13.79
N LEU A 248 -6.90 -11.66 12.58
CA LEU A 248 -7.85 -11.15 11.58
C LEU A 248 -8.85 -12.23 11.15
N THR A 249 -8.40 -13.48 11.03
CA THR A 249 -9.28 -14.62 10.71
C THR A 249 -10.28 -14.88 11.82
N SER A 250 -9.84 -14.82 13.07
CA SER A 250 -10.70 -15.01 14.24
C SER A 250 -11.70 -13.87 14.38
N PHE A 251 -11.26 -12.63 14.16
CA PHE A 251 -12.11 -11.44 14.17
C PHE A 251 -13.20 -11.50 13.10
N TYR A 252 -12.84 -11.89 11.87
CA TYR A 252 -13.80 -12.07 10.79
C TYR A 252 -14.85 -13.15 11.12
N LYS A 253 -14.43 -14.32 11.64
CA LYS A 253 -15.35 -15.39 12.07
C LYS A 253 -16.33 -14.97 13.16
N LYS A 254 -15.90 -14.16 14.15
CA LYS A 254 -16.81 -13.61 15.17
C LYS A 254 -17.93 -12.77 14.54
N THR A 255 -17.62 -12.10 13.43
CA THR A 255 -18.63 -11.31 12.70
C THR A 255 -19.59 -12.21 11.93
N GLU A 256 -19.10 -13.27 11.27
CA GLU A 256 -19.97 -14.25 10.60
C GLU A 256 -20.92 -14.97 11.58
N CYS A 257 -20.45 -15.28 12.79
CA CYS A 257 -21.26 -15.88 13.85
C CYS A 257 -22.27 -14.91 14.49
N GLY A 258 -22.27 -13.63 14.09
CA GLY A 258 -23.18 -12.62 14.62
C GLY A 258 -22.86 -12.14 16.04
N GLU A 259 -21.64 -12.41 16.55
CA GLU A 259 -21.15 -11.81 17.80
C GLU A 259 -20.89 -10.31 17.62
N ILE A 260 -20.56 -9.90 16.39
CA ILE A 260 -20.49 -8.49 15.97
C ILE A 260 -21.70 -8.23 15.08
N LYS A 261 -22.62 -7.36 15.53
CA LYS A 261 -23.85 -7.07 14.78
C LYS A 261 -23.79 -5.67 14.20
N ARG A 262 -23.99 -5.57 12.88
CA ARG A 262 -24.36 -4.31 12.25
C ARG A 262 -25.79 -3.96 12.63
N GLY A 263 -25.99 -2.77 13.15
CA GLY A 263 -27.31 -2.26 13.48
C GLY A 263 -27.27 -0.74 13.49
N VAL A 264 -28.27 -0.11 12.85
CA VAL A 264 -28.50 1.32 13.08
C VAL A 264 -29.07 1.43 14.48
N CYS A 265 -28.30 1.98 15.42
CA CYS A 265 -28.80 2.23 16.78
C CYS A 265 -29.81 3.39 16.73
N LYS A 266 -30.98 3.17 16.15
CA LYS A 266 -31.99 4.22 15.92
C LYS A 266 -32.64 4.73 17.21
N ASN A 267 -32.47 4.06 18.35
CA ASN A 267 -33.05 4.48 19.64
C ASN A 267 -32.25 3.93 20.84
N GLN A 268 -31.62 4.81 21.61
CA GLN A 268 -30.75 4.55 22.78
C GLN A 268 -31.43 3.97 24.04
N LYS A 269 -32.34 2.98 23.96
CA LYS A 269 -33.00 2.46 25.19
C LYS A 269 -33.11 0.94 25.33
N LYS A 270 -32.48 0.14 24.47
CA LYS A 270 -32.39 -1.31 24.71
C LYS A 270 -30.98 -1.69 25.16
N THR A 271 -30.90 -2.26 26.36
CA THR A 271 -29.74 -2.95 26.91
C THR A 271 -29.28 -4.00 25.92
N CYS A 272 -28.23 -3.67 25.18
CA CYS A 272 -27.58 -4.58 24.28
C CYS A 272 -26.84 -5.61 25.12
N ASN A 273 -26.94 -6.89 24.78
CA ASN A 273 -26.15 -7.93 25.46
C ASN A 273 -24.66 -7.57 25.36
N ASP A 274 -23.92 -7.85 26.43
CA ASP A 274 -22.63 -7.25 26.77
C ASP A 274 -21.46 -7.49 25.79
N THR A 275 -21.64 -8.20 24.68
CA THR A 275 -20.54 -8.62 23.77
C THR A 275 -20.64 -8.09 22.35
N THR A 276 -21.73 -7.40 21.98
CA THR A 276 -21.95 -6.99 20.59
C THR A 276 -21.34 -5.63 20.27
N ILE A 277 -20.39 -5.57 19.34
CA ILE A 277 -19.96 -4.30 18.70
C ILE A 277 -21.02 -3.87 17.70
N TYR A 278 -21.39 -2.60 17.76
CA TYR A 278 -22.24 -1.94 16.76
C TYR A 278 -21.39 -1.19 15.75
N ILE A 279 -21.63 -1.48 14.47
CA ILE A 279 -21.02 -0.81 13.32
C ILE A 279 -22.16 -0.13 12.54
N ASN A 280 -22.11 1.19 12.42
CA ASN A 280 -23.04 1.94 11.59
C ASN A 280 -22.76 1.68 10.09
N GLY A 281 -23.78 1.84 9.24
CA GLY A 281 -23.63 1.63 7.80
C GLY A 281 -22.60 2.54 7.12
N ASP A 282 -22.34 3.72 7.72
CA ASP A 282 -21.40 4.72 7.24
C ASP A 282 -20.04 4.67 7.94
N ASP A 283 -19.85 3.78 8.92
CA ASP A 283 -18.58 3.66 9.62
C ASP A 283 -17.50 3.16 8.64
N VAL A 284 -16.36 3.83 8.68
CA VAL A 284 -15.17 3.41 7.96
C VAL A 284 -14.08 2.97 8.95
N GLY A 285 -12.96 2.46 8.45
CA GLY A 285 -11.84 2.02 9.25
C GLY A 285 -11.71 0.51 9.38
N PRO A 286 -10.62 0.02 10.00
CA PRO A 286 -10.27 -1.38 9.96
C PRO A 286 -11.33 -2.31 10.57
N THR A 287 -11.95 -1.93 11.68
CA THR A 287 -13.01 -2.73 12.31
C THR A 287 -14.19 -2.95 11.36
N ALA A 288 -14.64 -1.90 10.69
CA ALA A 288 -15.72 -1.99 9.72
C ALA A 288 -15.34 -2.88 8.55
N HIS A 289 -14.14 -2.70 7.98
CA HIS A 289 -13.74 -3.30 6.71
C HIS A 289 -13.20 -4.72 6.80
N PHE A 290 -12.55 -5.07 7.91
CA PHE A 290 -12.01 -6.42 8.15
C PHE A 290 -13.02 -7.32 8.87
N GLY A 291 -13.95 -6.74 9.65
CA GLY A 291 -14.91 -7.50 10.43
C GLY A 291 -16.22 -7.71 9.68
N SER A 292 -16.82 -6.62 9.20
CA SER A 292 -18.21 -6.64 8.76
C SER A 292 -18.32 -6.32 7.28
N GLU A 293 -18.53 -7.35 6.47
CA GLU A 293 -18.82 -7.18 5.05
C GLU A 293 -20.04 -6.25 4.91
N ASN A 294 -19.88 -5.14 4.21
CA ASN A 294 -20.97 -4.18 4.06
C ASN A 294 -22.12 -4.85 3.29
N LEU A 295 -23.20 -5.22 3.99
CA LEU A 295 -24.36 -5.87 3.38
C LEU A 295 -25.01 -4.99 2.30
N PHE A 296 -24.76 -3.67 2.33
CA PHE A 296 -25.22 -2.72 1.32
C PHE A 296 -24.26 -2.57 0.13
N ASN A 297 -23.02 -3.04 0.24
CA ASN A 297 -22.02 -2.97 -0.82
C ASN A 297 -21.06 -4.16 -0.68
N THR A 298 -21.43 -5.30 -1.29
CA THR A 298 -20.65 -6.56 -1.23
C THR A 298 -19.23 -6.45 -1.81
N HIS A 299 -18.92 -5.32 -2.43
CA HIS A 299 -17.66 -5.02 -3.10
C HIS A 299 -16.54 -4.53 -2.16
N ASP A 300 -16.80 -4.32 -0.86
CA ASP A 300 -15.84 -3.65 0.05
C ASP A 300 -15.23 -4.60 1.12
N ARG A 301 -14.92 -5.85 0.78
CA ARG A 301 -14.46 -6.86 1.75
C ARG A 301 -12.93 -6.91 1.88
N MET A 302 -12.41 -6.62 3.07
CA MET A 302 -10.97 -6.77 3.41
C MET A 302 -10.70 -7.83 4.49
N GLY A 303 -11.70 -8.62 4.88
CA GLY A 303 -11.50 -9.75 5.80
C GLY A 303 -10.51 -10.80 5.30
N VAL A 304 -9.98 -11.59 6.24
CA VAL A 304 -9.09 -12.72 5.97
C VAL A 304 -9.83 -14.01 6.35
N TRP A 305 -10.41 -14.70 5.39
CA TRP A 305 -11.28 -15.86 5.63
C TRP A 305 -10.89 -17.13 4.87
N ASN A 306 -9.90 -17.04 3.99
CA ASN A 306 -9.38 -18.20 3.27
C ASN A 306 -7.85 -18.13 3.10
N ASP A 307 -7.25 -19.29 2.83
CA ASP A 307 -5.80 -19.46 2.65
C ASP A 307 -5.22 -18.57 1.57
N ARG A 308 -6.04 -18.22 0.56
CA ARG A 308 -5.62 -17.34 -0.51
C ARG A 308 -5.28 -15.93 0.01
N GLN A 309 -6.11 -15.36 0.88
CA GLN A 309 -5.88 -14.03 1.44
C GLN A 309 -4.67 -14.05 2.38
N MET A 310 -4.57 -15.11 3.19
CA MET A 310 -3.41 -15.37 4.03
C MET A 310 -2.13 -15.43 3.18
N GLN A 311 -2.16 -16.14 2.05
CA GLN A 311 -1.01 -16.27 1.15
C GLN A 311 -0.61 -14.93 0.54
N VAL A 312 -1.55 -14.06 0.16
CA VAL A 312 -1.23 -12.72 -0.34
C VAL A 312 -0.47 -11.91 0.70
N ILE A 313 -0.92 -11.92 1.97
CA ILE A 313 -0.26 -11.24 3.08
C ILE A 313 1.15 -11.81 3.30
N LYS A 314 1.28 -13.14 3.36
CA LYS A 314 2.59 -13.82 3.53
C LYS A 314 3.55 -13.50 2.39
N SER A 315 3.07 -13.55 1.14
CA SER A 315 3.85 -13.23 -0.05
C SER A 315 4.30 -11.77 -0.08
N ALA A 316 3.42 -10.84 0.32
CA ALA A 316 3.77 -9.42 0.42
C ALA A 316 4.85 -9.19 1.49
N ASN A 317 4.68 -9.77 2.69
CA ASN A 317 5.69 -9.69 3.75
C ASN A 317 7.04 -10.30 3.32
N LYS A 318 7.02 -11.43 2.60
CA LYS A 318 8.23 -12.03 2.04
C LYS A 318 8.91 -11.10 1.03
N LEU A 319 8.11 -10.49 0.16
CA LEU A 319 8.59 -9.56 -0.85
C LEU A 319 9.20 -8.31 -0.22
N ASP A 320 8.58 -7.76 0.83
CA ASP A 320 9.08 -6.62 1.62
C ASP A 320 10.48 -6.87 2.20
N CYS A 321 10.80 -8.13 2.53
CA CYS A 321 12.09 -8.57 3.08
C CYS A 321 13.09 -9.08 2.01
N SER A 322 12.72 -9.03 0.73
CA SER A 322 13.53 -9.64 -0.34
C SER A 322 14.67 -8.72 -0.81
N LYS A 323 15.68 -9.29 -1.47
CA LYS A 323 16.74 -8.52 -2.15
C LYS A 323 16.20 -7.52 -3.18
N VAL A 324 15.04 -7.79 -3.77
CA VAL A 324 14.40 -6.87 -4.71
C VAL A 324 13.92 -5.61 -3.99
N ALA A 325 13.33 -5.76 -2.81
CA ALA A 325 12.91 -4.62 -1.97
C ALA A 325 14.11 -3.80 -1.45
N GLN A 326 15.32 -4.37 -1.45
CA GLN A 326 16.54 -3.63 -1.12
C GLN A 326 17.03 -2.71 -2.25
N THR A 327 16.46 -2.79 -3.45
CA THR A 327 16.91 -2.03 -4.64
C THR A 327 15.77 -1.36 -5.40
N SER A 328 14.52 -1.63 -5.00
CA SER A 328 13.32 -1.21 -5.71
C SER A 328 12.22 -0.79 -4.74
N VAL A 329 11.37 0.13 -5.18
CA VAL A 329 10.05 0.37 -4.59
C VAL A 329 9.07 -0.67 -5.14
N LEU A 330 8.26 -1.24 -4.26
CA LEU A 330 7.21 -2.21 -4.59
C LEU A 330 5.85 -1.49 -4.64
N LEU A 331 5.14 -1.68 -5.75
CA LEU A 331 3.82 -1.13 -5.98
C LEU A 331 2.80 -2.27 -6.09
N HIS A 332 1.98 -2.45 -5.05
CA HIS A 332 0.99 -3.51 -4.95
C HIS A 332 -0.30 -3.14 -5.69
N ARG A 333 -0.90 -4.12 -6.36
CA ARG A 333 -2.19 -3.96 -7.03
C ARG A 333 -2.98 -5.28 -7.07
N GLY A 334 -4.26 -5.19 -6.73
CA GLY A 334 -5.24 -6.23 -7.01
C GLY A 334 -5.97 -5.92 -8.30
N ALA A 335 -5.80 -6.75 -9.32
CA ALA A 335 -6.50 -6.68 -10.58
C ALA A 335 -6.11 -7.90 -11.43
N LYS A 336 -6.91 -8.20 -12.45
CA LYS A 336 -6.42 -9.11 -13.51
C LYS A 336 -5.32 -8.37 -14.26
N ILE A 337 -4.09 -8.87 -14.21
CA ILE A 337 -2.95 -8.27 -14.93
C ILE A 337 -3.34 -7.98 -16.38
N SER A 338 -3.98 -8.91 -17.09
CA SER A 338 -4.41 -8.71 -18.49
C SER A 338 -5.37 -7.53 -18.69
N LEU A 339 -6.18 -7.17 -17.70
CA LEU A 339 -7.15 -6.06 -17.77
C LEU A 339 -6.55 -4.70 -17.37
N ASP A 340 -5.40 -4.69 -16.69
CA ASP A 340 -4.73 -3.44 -16.35
C ASP A 340 -4.13 -2.80 -17.59
N ASN A 341 -4.89 -1.88 -18.16
CA ASN A 341 -4.46 -1.05 -19.27
C ASN A 341 -4.40 0.39 -18.79
N ALA A 342 -3.23 0.78 -18.26
CA ALA A 342 -2.91 2.19 -18.12
C ALA A 342 -3.11 2.87 -19.48
N TYR A 343 -3.58 4.12 -19.48
CA TYR A 343 -3.78 4.87 -20.74
C TYR A 343 -4.94 4.40 -21.61
N GLY A 344 -5.90 3.65 -21.05
CA GLY A 344 -7.13 3.28 -21.76
C GLY A 344 -8.09 4.45 -21.94
N CYS A 345 -8.55 4.67 -23.18
CA CYS A 345 -9.49 5.74 -23.54
C CYS A 345 -10.96 5.30 -23.40
N LYS A 346 -11.45 5.01 -22.19
CA LYS A 346 -12.91 4.80 -22.03
C LYS A 346 -13.70 6.11 -22.08
N THR A 347 -13.04 7.27 -21.91
CA THR A 347 -13.71 8.57 -21.71
C THR A 347 -12.97 9.77 -22.33
N ASN A 348 -12.21 9.62 -23.41
CA ASN A 348 -11.31 10.66 -23.98
C ASN A 348 -10.29 11.25 -22.99
N LYS A 349 -10.10 10.61 -21.84
CA LYS A 349 -9.19 11.02 -20.78
C LYS A 349 -8.15 9.95 -20.52
N VAL A 350 -6.98 10.37 -20.09
CA VAL A 350 -5.88 9.47 -19.74
C VAL A 350 -6.19 8.80 -18.42
N HIS A 351 -6.45 7.49 -18.44
CA HIS A 351 -6.73 6.76 -17.22
C HIS A 351 -5.44 6.50 -16.42
N SER A 352 -5.41 6.97 -15.17
CA SER A 352 -4.35 6.72 -14.21
C SER A 352 -4.69 5.55 -13.29
N LEU A 353 -3.88 4.50 -13.31
CA LEU A 353 -4.03 3.36 -12.40
C LEU A 353 -3.46 3.68 -11.02
N SER A 354 -4.18 3.31 -9.96
CA SER A 354 -3.72 3.42 -8.57
C SER A 354 -3.00 2.16 -8.09
N PHE A 355 -1.96 2.33 -7.27
CA PHE A 355 -1.19 1.29 -6.60
C PHE A 355 -1.00 1.68 -5.13
N GLY A 356 -0.76 0.67 -4.29
CA GLY A 356 -0.30 0.91 -2.92
C GLY A 356 1.19 0.65 -2.80
N THR A 357 1.89 1.57 -2.16
CA THR A 357 3.25 1.40 -1.61
C THR A 357 3.26 0.53 -0.33
N GLY A 358 2.10 0.05 0.08
CA GLY A 358 1.90 -0.97 1.10
C GLY A 358 0.63 -1.73 0.77
N LEU A 359 0.46 -2.91 1.35
CA LEU A 359 -0.65 -3.79 1.03
C LEU A 359 -2.00 -3.19 1.45
N PHE A 360 -2.00 -2.44 2.58
CA PHE A 360 -3.19 -1.88 3.20
C PHE A 360 -3.30 -0.36 3.09
N VAL A 361 -2.47 0.28 2.27
CA VAL A 361 -2.54 1.74 2.01
C VAL A 361 -3.96 2.16 1.64
N GLY A 362 -4.47 3.22 2.29
CA GLY A 362 -5.83 3.71 2.11
C GLY A 362 -6.91 2.94 2.86
N CYS A 363 -6.58 1.87 3.61
CA CYS A 363 -7.61 1.02 4.22
C CYS A 363 -8.52 1.78 5.18
N PHE A 364 -8.15 2.91 5.75
CA PHE A 364 -9.02 3.63 6.67
C PHE A 364 -10.14 4.38 5.96
N TRP A 365 -9.78 5.20 4.98
CA TRP A 365 -10.68 6.22 4.40
C TRP A 365 -10.95 6.05 2.91
N ASP A 366 -10.15 5.23 2.23
CA ASP A 366 -10.26 4.96 0.80
C ASP A 366 -10.08 3.47 0.54
N GLN A 367 -10.91 2.65 1.20
CA GLN A 367 -11.00 1.21 0.91
C GLN A 367 -11.23 0.94 -0.58
N GLY A 368 -11.85 1.91 -1.28
CA GLY A 368 -11.95 2.05 -2.73
C GLY A 368 -10.66 1.69 -3.43
N ALA A 369 -9.57 2.28 -2.97
CA ALA A 369 -8.27 2.24 -3.62
C ALA A 369 -7.26 1.31 -2.94
N THR A 370 -7.62 0.63 -1.86
CA THR A 370 -6.72 -0.30 -1.14
C THR A 370 -6.37 -1.52 -2.01
N PRO A 371 -5.07 -1.84 -2.23
CA PRO A 371 -4.68 -2.99 -3.03
C PRO A 371 -5.24 -4.31 -2.51
N PHE A 372 -5.15 -4.53 -1.19
CA PHE A 372 -5.59 -5.78 -0.57
C PHE A 372 -7.04 -6.12 -0.87
N ARG A 373 -7.95 -5.12 -0.81
CA ARG A 373 -9.37 -5.29 -1.17
C ARG A 373 -9.49 -5.92 -2.55
N TYR A 374 -8.86 -5.34 -3.57
CA TYR A 374 -8.98 -5.88 -4.91
C TYR A 374 -8.34 -7.27 -5.06
N MET A 375 -7.32 -7.59 -4.25
CA MET A 375 -6.70 -8.91 -4.22
C MET A 375 -7.61 -9.98 -3.58
N THR A 376 -8.57 -9.58 -2.73
CA THR A 376 -9.62 -10.46 -2.22
C THR A 376 -10.65 -10.78 -3.32
N GLU A 377 -11.00 -9.81 -4.17
CA GLU A 377 -12.00 -9.96 -5.23
C GLU A 377 -11.48 -10.67 -6.49
N PHE A 378 -10.29 -10.30 -6.99
CA PHE A 378 -9.78 -10.79 -8.28
C PHE A 378 -8.76 -11.89 -8.11
N ASN A 379 -8.82 -12.98 -8.88
CA ASN A 379 -7.89 -14.13 -8.84
C ASN A 379 -6.38 -13.84 -8.92
N THR A 380 -5.98 -12.60 -9.21
CA THR A 380 -4.58 -12.22 -9.38
C THR A 380 -4.22 -11.09 -8.42
N ALA A 381 -3.10 -11.28 -7.72
CA ALA A 381 -2.48 -10.29 -6.85
C ALA A 381 -1.03 -10.15 -7.27
N TYR A 382 -0.57 -8.93 -7.52
CA TYR A 382 0.79 -8.73 -8.02
C TYR A 382 1.41 -7.45 -7.49
N SER A 383 2.73 -7.37 -7.63
CA SER A 383 3.52 -6.18 -7.32
C SER A 383 4.41 -5.81 -8.50
N ILE A 384 4.43 -4.53 -8.84
CA ILE A 384 5.41 -3.96 -9.76
C ILE A 384 6.64 -3.57 -8.94
N THR A 385 7.82 -3.84 -9.50
CA THR A 385 9.10 -3.44 -8.91
C THR A 385 9.64 -2.26 -9.71
N VAL A 386 9.91 -1.15 -9.03
CA VAL A 386 10.47 0.05 -9.66
C VAL A 386 11.86 0.29 -9.07
N PRO A 387 12.95 0.01 -9.81
CA PRO A 387 14.31 0.24 -9.34
C PRO A 387 14.49 1.68 -8.86
N LEU A 388 15.18 1.86 -7.74
CA LEU A 388 15.34 3.19 -7.10
C LEU A 388 16.05 4.20 -8.02
N ASN A 389 17.02 3.73 -8.80
CA ASN A 389 17.75 4.53 -9.79
C ASN A 389 16.90 4.90 -11.02
N GLU A 390 15.79 4.20 -11.26
CA GLU A 390 14.87 4.45 -12.38
C GLU A 390 13.66 5.29 -11.98
N LEU A 391 13.38 5.50 -10.68
CA LEU A 391 12.13 6.07 -10.17
C LEU A 391 11.72 7.39 -10.85
N LYS A 392 12.67 8.30 -11.11
CA LYS A 392 12.43 9.60 -11.78
C LYS A 392 12.02 9.46 -13.25
N SER A 393 12.38 8.35 -13.88
CA SER A 393 12.14 8.05 -15.30
C SER A 393 11.09 6.94 -15.52
N ALA A 394 10.58 6.39 -14.42
CA ALA A 394 9.56 5.36 -14.41
C ALA A 394 8.20 5.94 -14.84
N PRO A 395 7.27 5.12 -15.34
CA PRO A 395 5.93 5.58 -15.71
C PRO A 395 5.01 5.77 -14.49
N PHE A 396 5.58 5.90 -13.29
CA PHE A 396 4.86 5.94 -12.03
C PHE A 396 5.23 7.19 -11.23
N TYR A 397 4.23 7.87 -10.69
CA TYR A 397 4.38 8.72 -9.52
C TYR A 397 4.36 7.84 -8.28
N VAL A 398 5.33 8.04 -7.39
CA VAL A 398 5.37 7.41 -6.06
C VAL A 398 5.40 8.53 -5.02
N PRO A 399 4.41 8.60 -4.12
CA PRO A 399 4.32 9.69 -3.16
C PRO A 399 5.49 9.64 -2.17
N PRO A 400 6.19 10.76 -1.91
CA PRO A 400 7.31 10.83 -0.97
C PRO A 400 6.81 10.86 0.49
N SER A 401 6.11 9.81 0.91
CA SER A 401 5.41 9.72 2.18
C SER A 401 5.73 8.43 2.93
N HIS A 402 5.43 8.40 4.23
CA HIS A 402 5.73 7.30 5.14
C HIS A 402 4.50 6.40 5.35
N ALA A 403 4.65 5.25 6.05
CA ALA A 403 3.54 4.32 6.26
C ALA A 403 2.28 4.90 6.87
N ILE A 404 2.40 5.62 7.97
CA ILE A 404 1.24 6.11 8.73
C ILE A 404 0.40 7.09 7.89
N PRO A 405 0.98 8.13 7.27
CA PRO A 405 0.22 9.02 6.39
C PRO A 405 -0.39 8.33 5.17
N GLN A 406 0.24 7.28 4.63
CA GLN A 406 -0.33 6.54 3.51
C GLN A 406 -1.47 5.60 3.94
N LEU A 407 -1.37 4.99 5.11
CA LEU A 407 -2.39 4.11 5.66
C LEU A 407 -3.67 4.87 6.03
N LEU A 408 -3.51 6.08 6.56
CA LEU A 408 -4.57 6.97 7.04
C LEU A 408 -4.94 8.09 6.05
N GLY A 409 -4.29 8.12 4.88
CA GLY A 409 -4.56 9.10 3.84
C GLY A 409 -5.97 8.94 3.26
N LYS A 410 -6.51 10.04 2.71
CA LYS A 410 -7.78 10.05 1.97
C LYS A 410 -7.64 10.78 0.64
N GLY A 411 -8.09 10.16 -0.46
CA GLY A 411 -7.92 10.68 -1.83
C GLY A 411 -6.66 10.22 -2.59
N GLU A 412 -5.98 11.15 -3.26
CA GLU A 412 -5.12 10.79 -4.41
C GLU A 412 -3.62 10.85 -4.09
N SER A 413 -3.23 11.69 -3.13
CA SER A 413 -1.85 12.10 -2.86
C SER A 413 -1.00 11.06 -2.12
N PHE A 414 -1.59 9.96 -1.65
CA PHE A 414 -0.89 8.88 -0.92
C PHE A 414 -0.87 7.55 -1.66
N HIS A 415 -1.49 7.46 -2.84
CA HIS A 415 -1.36 6.30 -3.73
C HIS A 415 -0.28 6.56 -4.77
N ALA A 416 0.51 5.54 -5.08
CA ALA A 416 1.34 5.55 -6.27
C ALA A 416 0.45 5.40 -7.50
N ARG A 417 0.80 6.07 -8.60
CA ARG A 417 -0.07 6.18 -9.79
C ARG A 417 0.70 6.13 -11.08
N THR A 418 0.09 5.64 -12.16
CA THR A 418 0.70 5.82 -13.48
C THR A 418 0.66 7.29 -13.91
N LEU A 419 1.79 7.83 -14.34
CA LEU A 419 1.87 9.19 -14.89
C LEU A 419 1.14 9.26 -16.23
N ALA A 420 0.56 10.40 -16.59
CA ALA A 420 0.17 10.77 -17.94
C ALA A 420 1.39 11.24 -18.75
N TRP A 421 1.32 11.12 -20.08
CA TRP A 421 2.44 11.49 -20.95
C TRP A 421 2.58 13.01 -21.13
N LYS A 422 3.73 13.40 -21.68
CA LYS A 422 4.07 14.79 -21.97
C LYS A 422 3.00 15.48 -22.83
N GLY A 423 2.53 16.63 -22.36
CA GLY A 423 1.54 17.47 -23.06
C GLY A 423 0.09 17.16 -22.75
N VAL A 424 -0.21 16.17 -21.88
CA VAL A 424 -1.57 15.97 -21.36
C VAL A 424 -1.86 17.02 -20.30
N GLU A 425 -2.97 17.74 -20.44
CA GLU A 425 -3.39 18.72 -19.45
C GLU A 425 -3.86 18.02 -18.15
N PRO A 426 -3.60 18.54 -16.94
CA PRO A 426 -3.97 17.88 -15.68
C PRO A 426 -5.46 17.50 -15.59
N LYS A 427 -6.35 18.33 -16.16
CA LYS A 427 -7.81 18.11 -16.22
C LYS A 427 -8.25 16.92 -17.10
N GLU A 428 -7.37 16.49 -18.00
CA GLU A 428 -7.58 15.37 -18.93
C GLU A 428 -7.12 14.04 -18.33
N ILE A 429 -6.51 14.05 -17.15
CA ILE A 429 -6.15 12.86 -16.39
C ILE A 429 -7.38 12.39 -15.61
N ASN A 430 -7.88 11.20 -15.94
CA ASN A 430 -9.00 10.56 -15.26
C ASN A 430 -8.48 9.61 -14.18
N MET A 431 -8.76 9.95 -12.93
CA MET A 431 -8.40 9.16 -11.76
C MET A 431 -9.57 8.36 -11.18
N GLY A 432 -10.70 8.29 -11.90
CA GLY A 432 -11.97 7.70 -11.42
C GLY A 432 -12.88 8.73 -10.77
N ASN A 433 -13.87 8.27 -9.99
CA ASN A 433 -14.87 9.11 -9.31
C ASN A 433 -14.28 10.00 -8.17
N LEU A 434 -12.96 10.05 -8.04
CA LEU A 434 -12.24 10.78 -6.98
C LEU A 434 -12.00 12.26 -7.33
N CYS A 435 -12.47 12.73 -8.50
CA CYS A 435 -12.42 14.10 -9.00
C CYS A 435 -13.23 15.15 -8.20
N ALA A 436 -13.80 14.80 -7.04
CA ALA A 436 -14.63 15.70 -6.24
C ALA A 436 -13.83 16.80 -5.48
N MET A 437 -12.51 16.84 -5.61
CA MET A 437 -11.63 17.70 -4.79
C MET A 437 -11.06 18.94 -5.50
N GLY A 438 -11.76 19.49 -6.51
CA GLY A 438 -11.52 20.81 -7.14
C GLY A 438 -10.12 21.44 -7.01
N GLY A 439 -9.32 21.43 -8.08
CA GLY A 439 -8.01 22.09 -8.14
C GLY A 439 -7.10 21.51 -9.23
N ASN A 440 -5.87 22.02 -9.37
CA ASN A 440 -4.79 21.45 -10.20
C ASN A 440 -4.23 20.15 -9.58
N VAL A 441 -5.12 19.23 -9.20
CA VAL A 441 -4.77 18.05 -8.38
C VAL A 441 -3.76 17.14 -9.05
N ASN A 442 -3.67 17.18 -10.38
CA ASN A 442 -3.00 16.16 -11.17
C ASN A 442 -1.66 16.62 -11.79
N GLU A 443 -1.13 17.79 -11.43
CA GLU A 443 0.17 18.27 -11.95
C GLU A 443 1.29 17.26 -11.66
N HIS A 444 1.29 16.67 -10.46
CA HIS A 444 2.25 15.64 -10.06
C HIS A 444 2.13 14.33 -10.85
N LEU A 445 1.06 14.16 -11.63
CA LEU A 445 0.85 13.00 -12.51
C LEU A 445 1.30 13.27 -13.95
N GLN A 446 1.85 14.43 -14.27
CA GLN A 446 2.39 14.70 -15.59
C GLN A 446 3.82 14.16 -15.71
N SER A 447 4.11 13.50 -16.83
CA SER A 447 5.44 13.05 -17.18
C SER A 447 6.06 13.93 -18.25
N GLU A 448 7.39 14.03 -18.25
CA GLU A 448 8.16 14.56 -19.39
C GLU A 448 8.35 13.53 -20.52
N ILE A 449 7.84 12.30 -20.35
CA ILE A 449 8.02 11.18 -21.27
C ILE A 449 6.89 11.17 -22.31
N PRO A 450 7.19 11.04 -23.62
CA PRO A 450 6.17 10.87 -24.66
C PRO A 450 5.33 9.60 -24.50
N GLU A 451 4.09 9.62 -25.03
CA GLU A 451 3.10 8.54 -24.86
C GLU A 451 3.61 7.15 -25.22
N HIS A 452 4.24 7.00 -26.40
CA HIS A 452 4.70 5.71 -26.89
C HIS A 452 5.78 5.10 -25.99
N GLU A 453 6.67 5.91 -25.44
CA GLU A 453 7.73 5.46 -24.53
C GLU A 453 7.15 5.11 -23.16
N LEU A 454 6.22 5.92 -22.65
CA LEU A 454 5.55 5.68 -21.37
C LEU A 454 4.75 4.36 -21.39
N LYS A 455 3.99 4.13 -22.47
CA LYS A 455 3.29 2.87 -22.74
C LYS A 455 4.24 1.68 -22.84
N ARG A 456 5.38 1.84 -23.52
CA ARG A 456 6.42 0.80 -23.63
C ARG A 456 7.01 0.46 -22.26
N LYS A 457 7.38 1.46 -21.47
CA LYS A 457 7.91 1.28 -20.09
C LYS A 457 6.90 0.58 -19.20
N PHE A 458 5.64 1.03 -19.20
CA PHE A 458 4.59 0.38 -18.39
C PHE A 458 4.41 -1.10 -18.75
N LYS A 459 4.40 -1.45 -20.04
CA LYS A 459 4.34 -2.86 -20.48
C LYS A 459 5.52 -3.68 -19.97
N LEU A 460 6.73 -3.10 -19.94
CA LEU A 460 7.92 -3.78 -19.43
C LEU A 460 7.81 -4.03 -17.91
N TYR A 461 7.44 -3.02 -17.13
CA TYR A 461 7.22 -3.19 -15.68
C TYR A 461 6.14 -4.21 -15.37
N LYS A 462 5.04 -4.18 -16.13
CA LYS A 462 3.95 -5.15 -16.02
C LYS A 462 4.40 -6.57 -16.36
N ALA A 463 5.22 -6.76 -17.39
CA ALA A 463 5.75 -8.08 -17.75
C ALA A 463 6.70 -8.65 -16.69
N ASN A 464 7.37 -7.79 -15.92
CA ASN A 464 8.26 -8.15 -14.81
C ASN A 464 7.56 -8.12 -13.44
N ALA A 465 6.23 -8.05 -13.41
CA ALA A 465 5.47 -8.07 -12.16
C ALA A 465 5.72 -9.37 -11.39
N ILE A 466 5.75 -9.26 -10.07
CA ILE A 466 5.86 -10.39 -9.16
C ILE A 466 4.46 -10.79 -8.74
N LEU A 467 4.09 -12.06 -8.96
CA LEU A 467 2.83 -12.60 -8.48
C LEU A 467 2.94 -12.85 -6.98
N LEU A 468 1.99 -12.32 -6.22
CA LEU A 468 1.80 -12.63 -4.80
C LEU A 468 0.98 -13.92 -4.62
N LYS A 469 0.31 -14.35 -5.69
CA LYS A 469 -0.45 -15.58 -5.80
C LYS A 469 -0.44 -16.09 -7.23
#